data_AF-A0A4Q0YAB0-F1
#
_entry.id   AF-A0A4Q0YAB0-F1
#
_cell.length_a   1.000
_cell.length_b   1.000
_cell.length_c   1.000
_cell.angle_alpha   90.00
_cell.angle_beta   90.00
_cell.angle_gamma   90.00
#
_symmetry.space_group_name_H-M   'P 1'
#
loop_
_entity.id
_entity.type
_entity.pdbx_description
1 polymer ?
#
loop_
_entity_poly.entity_id
_entity_poly.type
_entity_poly.pdbx_seq_one_letter_code
_entity_poly.pdbx_strand_id
1 'polypeptide(L)' 'MANNIPDDILKIQKKLASFEKDSRNYKKYTKILAKHIKKYTMKKRVTSHIKTIESVEKIYKENKFED' A
#
# COMPACT_ATOMS: atom_id res chain seq x y z
N MET A 1 10.27 10.60 3.53
CA MET A 1 8.80 10.55 3.74
C MET A 1 8.48 9.37 4.63
N ALA A 2 7.79 9.58 5.75
CA ALA A 2 7.54 8.53 6.73
C ALA A 2 6.78 7.36 6.11
N ASN A 3 7.28 6.13 6.34
CA ASN A 3 6.61 4.87 6.02
C ASN A 3 5.41 4.64 6.95
N ASN A 4 4.49 5.60 7.03
CA ASN A 4 3.35 5.50 7.91
C ASN A 4 2.35 4.48 7.35
N ILE A 5 2.00 3.54 8.21
CA ILE A 5 0.90 2.60 7.97
C ILE A 5 -0.38 3.44 7.84
N PRO A 6 -1.22 3.19 6.83
CA PRO A 6 -2.50 3.87 6.69
C PRO A 6 -3.38 3.81 7.96
N ASP A 7 -4.07 4.92 8.25
CA ASP A 7 -4.90 5.05 9.44
C ASP A 7 -6.05 4.04 9.50
N ASP A 8 -6.61 3.66 8.36
CA ASP A 8 -7.66 2.63 8.26
C ASP A 8 -7.13 1.25 8.68
N ILE A 9 -5.93 0.88 8.23
CA ILE A 9 -5.25 -0.35 8.65
C ILE A 9 -4.98 -0.33 10.16
N LEU A 10 -4.47 0.78 10.70
CA LEU A 10 -4.23 0.93 12.14
C LEU A 10 -5.52 0.84 12.96
N LYS A 11 -6.61 1.48 12.52
CA LYS A 11 -7.93 1.40 13.18
C LYS A 11 -8.46 -0.03 13.20
N ILE A 12 -8.32 -0.78 12.10
CA ILE A 12 -8.75 -2.18 12.02
C ILE A 12 -7.90 -3.06 12.95
N GLN A 13 -6.58 -2.86 13.00
CA GLN A 13 -5.68 -3.60 13.90
C GLN A 13 -6.02 -3.39 15.38
N LYS A 14 -6.26 -2.14 15.79
CA LYS A 14 -6.69 -1.83 17.17
C LYS A 14 -8.02 -2.52 17.52
N LYS A 15 -8.97 -2.54 16.59
CA LYS A 15 -10.26 -3.22 16.79
C LYS A 15 -10.14 -4.75 16.80
N LEU A 16 -9.20 -5.32 16.05
CA LEU A 16 -8.90 -6.76 16.13
C LEU A 16 -8.33 -7.16 17.47
N ALA A 17 -7.47 -6.32 18.06
CA ALA A 17 -6.87 -6.57 19.37
C ALA A 17 -7.91 -6.62 20.51
N SER A 18 -9.09 -6.02 20.34
CA SER A 18 -10.17 -6.06 21.33
C SER A 18 -11.12 -7.26 21.18
N PHE A 19 -10.98 -8.08 20.13
CA PHE A 19 -11.84 -9.24 19.92
C PHE A 19 -11.17 -10.53 20.38
N GLU A 20 -11.95 -11.42 20.98
CA GLU A 20 -11.53 -12.79 21.23
C GLU A 20 -11.16 -13.48 19.91
N LYS A 21 -10.01 -14.16 19.93
CA LYS A 21 -9.50 -14.90 18.78
C LYS A 21 -10.55 -15.91 18.31
N ASP A 22 -10.73 -15.98 17.00
CA ASP A 22 -11.71 -16.85 16.33
C ASP A 22 -13.20 -16.55 16.55
N SER A 23 -13.54 -15.51 17.32
CA SER A 23 -14.90 -14.97 17.36
C SER A 23 -15.38 -14.54 15.98
N ARG A 24 -16.71 -14.47 15.80
CA ARG A 24 -17.33 -14.03 14.53
C ARG A 24 -16.80 -12.66 14.08
N ASN A 25 -16.64 -11.73 15.03
CA ASN A 25 -16.11 -10.40 14.77
C ASN A 25 -14.62 -10.43 14.43
N TYR A 26 -13.81 -11.23 15.15
CA TYR A 26 -12.40 -11.42 14.81
C TYR A 26 -12.24 -11.91 13.36
N LYS A 27 -12.92 -13.00 12.98
CA LYS A 27 -12.88 -13.55 11.62
C LYS A 27 -13.32 -12.54 10.55
N LYS A 28 -14.37 -11.75 10.84
CA LYS A 28 -14.84 -10.67 9.95
C LYS A 28 -13.77 -9.60 9.75
N TYR A 29 -13.22 -9.07 10.85
CA TYR A 29 -12.25 -7.97 10.78
C TYR A 29 -10.88 -8.41 10.24
N THR A 30 -10.48 -9.66 10.41
CA THR A 30 -9.28 -10.23 9.78
C THR A 30 -9.42 -10.26 8.25
N LYS A 31 -10.59 -10.64 7.72
CA LYS A 31 -10.87 -10.58 6.28
C LYS A 31 -10.83 -9.14 5.75
N ILE A 32 -11.41 -8.20 6.51
CA ILE A 32 -11.39 -6.77 6.15
C ILE A 32 -9.95 -6.24 6.13
N LEU A 33 -9.13 -6.59 7.13
CA LEU A 33 -7.73 -6.19 7.20
C LEU A 33 -6.94 -6.68 5.99
N ALA A 34 -7.07 -7.97 5.64
CA ALA A 34 -6.39 -8.57 4.50
C ALA A 34 -6.71 -7.84 3.18
N LYS A 35 -7.98 -7.45 2.97
CA LYS A 35 -8.41 -6.66 1.80
C LYS A 35 -7.73 -5.29 1.75
N HIS A 36 -7.64 -4.59 2.88
CA HIS A 36 -7.02 -3.26 2.95
C HIS A 36 -5.50 -3.32 2.72
N ILE A 37 -4.81 -4.30 3.32
CA ILE A 37 -3.38 -4.54 3.10
C ILE A 37 -3.12 -4.80 1.62
N LYS A 38 -3.88 -5.71 0.98
CA LYS A 38 -3.73 -6.00 -0.46
C LYS A 38 -3.90 -4.74 -1.31
N LYS A 39 -4.95 -3.95 -1.06
CA LYS A 39 -5.21 -2.70 -1.79
C LYS A 39 -4.07 -1.71 -1.63
N TYR A 40 -3.58 -1.53 -0.40
CA TYR A 40 -2.47 -0.61 -0.12
C TYR A 40 -1.17 -1.04 -0.81
N THR A 41 -0.81 -2.33 -0.71
CA THR A 41 0.38 -2.87 -1.39
C THR A 41 0.28 -2.73 -2.90
N MET A 42 -0.89 -3.01 -3.49
CA MET A 42 -1.11 -2.84 -4.92
C MET A 42 -0.94 -1.38 -5.36
N LYS A 43 -1.47 -0.43 -4.59
CA LYS A 43 -1.28 1.01 -4.87
C LYS A 43 0.20 1.39 -4.87
N LYS A 44 0.97 0.94 -3.87
CA LYS A 44 2.41 1.18 -3.80
C LYS A 44 3.15 0.62 -5.02
N ARG A 45 2.82 -0.60 -5.45
CA ARG A 45 3.44 -1.22 -6.63
C ARG A 45 3.17 -0.41 -7.90
N VAL A 46 1.92 0.01 -8.13
CA VAL A 46 1.55 0.85 -9.28
C VAL A 46 2.31 2.17 -9.25
N THR A 47 2.33 2.88 -8.11
CA THR A 47 3.07 4.14 -7.98
C THR A 47 4.57 3.94 -8.22
N SER A 48 5.16 2.84 -7.78
CA SER A 48 6.57 2.54 -8.04
C SER A 48 6.84 2.32 -9.53
N HIS A 49 5.99 1.54 -10.21
CA HIS A 49 6.14 1.32 -11.65
C HIS A 49 6.03 2.61 -12.45
N ILE A 50 5.06 3.47 -12.12
CA ILE A 50 4.89 4.78 -12.76
C ILE A 50 6.17 5.61 -12.61
N LYS A 51 6.72 5.71 -11.40
CA LYS A 51 7.96 6.45 -11.16
C LYS A 51 9.14 5.91 -11.96
N THR A 52 9.25 4.60 -12.11
CA THR A 52 10.30 3.99 -12.95
C THR A 52 10.14 4.41 -14.40
N ILE A 53 8.91 4.36 -14.94
CA ILE A 53 8.62 4.80 -16.32
C ILE A 53 8.99 6.28 -16.49
N GLU A 54 8.51 7.15 -15.60
CA GLU A 54 8.82 8.60 -15.60
C GLU A 54 10.34 8.86 -15.55
N SER A 55 11.07 8.08 -14.74
CA SER A 55 12.53 8.21 -14.63
C SER A 55 13.24 7.82 -15.93
N VAL A 56 12.79 6.73 -16.58
CA VAL A 56 13.35 6.30 -17.88
C VAL A 56 13.05 7.31 -18.97
N GLU A 57 11.83 7.85 -19.04
CA GLU A 57 11.47 8.90 -20.00
C GLU A 57 12.31 10.16 -19.81
N LYS A 58 12.56 10.54 -18.56
CA LYS A 58 13.42 11.68 -18.22
C LYS A 58 14.84 11.47 -18.74
N ILE A 59 15.44 10.31 -18.45
CA ILE A 59 16.77 9.95 -18.94
C ILE A 59 16.81 10.00 -20.48
N TYR A 60 15.82 9.43 -21.15
CA TYR A 60 15.76 9.44 -22.62
C TYR A 60 15.65 10.84 -23.21
N LYS A 61 14.86 11.73 -22.58
CA LYS A 61 14.77 13.14 -22.98
C LYS A 61 16.11 13.85 -22.78
N GLU A 62 16.76 13.68 -21.63
CA GLU A 62 18.04 14.33 -21.33
C GLU A 62 19.15 13.90 -22.32
N ASN A 63 19.25 12.60 -22.64
CA ASN A 63 20.25 12.11 -23.61
C ASN A 63 19.96 12.51 -25.07
N LYS A 64 18.72 12.93 -25.42
CA LYS A 64 18.38 13.38 -26.78
C LYS A 64 18.88 14.79 -27.12
N PHE A 65 19.37 15.53 -26.13
CA PHE A 65 19.91 16.88 -26.32
C PHE A 65 21.44 16.92 -26.25
N GLU A 66 22.11 15.76 -26.22
CA GLU A 66 23.58 15.65 -26.23
C GLU A 66 24.18 15.25 -27.59
N ASP A 67 23.35 15.03 -28.62
CA ASP A 67 23.75 14.88 -30.04
C ASP A 67 23.34 16.12 -30.87
#